data_AF-A0A1M3MYK4-F1
#
_entry.id   AF-A0A1M3MYK4-F1
#
_cell.length_a   1.000
_cell.length_b   1.000
_cell.length_c   1.000
_cell.angle_alpha   90.00
_cell.angle_beta   90.00
_cell.angle_gamma   90.00
#
_symmetry.space_group_name_H-M   'P 1'
#
loop_
_entity.id
_entity.type
_entity.pdbx_description
1 polymer ?
#
loop_
_entity_poly.entity_id
_entity_poly.type
_entity_poly.pdbx_seq_one_letter_code
_entity_poly.pdbx_strand_id
1 'polypeptide(L)'
;MRLGFASNLALALVAIATVVACGTLAGIDDYTIGECKGGPCAPDASDFDSVFDEDARVLPPDDSGVPCPGKPAPPAVRVGAPGNTFCIDTTEVTNAQYDEFIAAKVDPKSQPAECVWNSSFARERPDGGGIPNEPAVGVDWCDARAYCSWAGKYLCGKVENGKKTGPVTLEGLSDYKSHQWMLACSAEGRLRYPYGGLHDPEKCNLAELDAGAALPVGTAPGCVGGYQGIHDLVGNVWEWFDGPCTNDRALEVDGGDGGPASDGCLLKGGSYVDRGPAHDCRNESSNVRRDLRQRNVGFRCCSD
;
A
#
# COMPACT_ATOMS: atom_id res chain seq x y z
N MET A 1 -33.70 -24.03 -66.20
CA MET A 1 -35.11 -24.17 -66.67
C MET A 1 -36.00 -23.87 -65.46
N ARG A 2 -36.84 -22.83 -65.56
CA ARG A 2 -37.67 -22.29 -64.47
C ARG A 2 -38.85 -23.21 -64.15
N LEU A 3 -39.26 -23.29 -62.87
CA LEU A 3 -40.56 -23.79 -62.44
C LEU A 3 -41.01 -23.07 -61.14
N GLY A 4 -42.01 -22.20 -61.26
CA GLY A 4 -43.35 -22.45 -60.69
C GLY A 4 -43.73 -21.97 -59.28
N PHE A 5 -44.32 -20.77 -59.20
CA PHE A 5 -45.57 -20.35 -58.52
C PHE A 5 -45.95 -20.77 -57.07
N ALA A 6 -45.91 -19.77 -56.18
CA ALA A 6 -46.99 -19.09 -55.44
C ALA A 6 -48.19 -19.81 -54.76
N SER A 7 -48.46 -19.28 -53.53
CA SER A 7 -49.74 -19.07 -52.84
C SER A 7 -50.23 -20.08 -51.80
N ASN A 8 -50.27 -19.64 -50.53
CA ASN A 8 -51.51 -19.52 -49.75
C ASN A 8 -51.27 -18.70 -48.46
N LEU A 9 -52.04 -17.62 -48.31
CA LEU A 9 -52.09 -16.71 -47.17
C LEU A 9 -53.32 -17.06 -46.33
N ALA A 10 -53.14 -17.31 -45.03
CA ALA A 10 -54.24 -17.54 -44.09
C ALA A 10 -54.28 -16.43 -43.03
N LEU A 11 -55.47 -15.85 -42.90
CA LEU A 11 -55.86 -14.75 -42.02
C LEU A 11 -56.25 -15.31 -40.65
N ALA A 12 -55.82 -14.69 -39.54
CA ALA A 12 -56.40 -14.93 -38.22
C ALA A 12 -56.43 -13.63 -37.39
N LEU A 13 -57.64 -13.10 -37.19
CA LEU A 13 -57.99 -12.08 -36.20
C LEU A 13 -58.12 -12.74 -34.82
N VAL A 14 -57.55 -12.12 -33.78
CA VAL A 14 -58.03 -12.31 -32.40
C VAL A 14 -58.01 -10.97 -31.66
N ALA A 15 -59.15 -10.69 -31.02
CA ALA A 15 -59.50 -9.45 -30.34
C ALA A 15 -58.80 -9.31 -28.97
N ILE A 16 -58.44 -8.07 -28.61
CA ILE A 16 -57.90 -7.70 -27.29
C ILE A 16 -59.07 -7.27 -26.40
N ALA A 17 -59.31 -8.00 -25.31
CA ALA A 17 -60.20 -7.60 -24.23
C ALA A 17 -59.36 -7.09 -23.06
N THR A 18 -59.53 -5.81 -22.71
CA THR A 18 -58.91 -5.18 -21.53
C THR A 18 -59.74 -5.51 -20.28
N VAL A 19 -59.14 -6.20 -19.32
CA VAL A 19 -59.66 -6.33 -17.95
C VAL A 19 -58.85 -5.40 -17.05
N VAL A 20 -59.54 -4.40 -16.50
CA VAL A 20 -59.06 -3.54 -15.42
C VAL A 20 -59.22 -4.33 -14.11
N ALA A 21 -58.13 -4.55 -13.39
CA ALA A 21 -58.16 -4.99 -12.01
C ALA A 21 -57.43 -3.97 -11.14
N CYS A 22 -58.20 -3.28 -10.31
CA CYS A 22 -57.73 -2.41 -9.23
C CYS A 22 -57.32 -3.30 -8.05
N GLY A 23 -56.06 -3.20 -7.63
CA GLY A 23 -55.55 -3.83 -6.41
C GLY A 23 -54.72 -2.81 -5.65
N THR A 24 -55.24 -2.35 -4.51
CA THR A 24 -54.53 -1.45 -3.59
C THR A 24 -53.48 -2.24 -2.82
N LEU A 25 -52.21 -1.93 -3.04
CA LEU A 25 -51.12 -2.22 -2.11
C LEU A 25 -50.62 -0.89 -1.54
N ALA A 26 -50.69 -0.79 -0.22
CA ALA A 26 -50.27 0.38 0.54
C ALA A 26 -48.74 0.44 0.67
N GLY A 27 -48.20 1.64 0.45
CA GLY A 27 -47.07 2.21 1.18
C GLY A 27 -45.67 1.67 0.87
N ILE A 28 -44.99 2.32 -0.10
CA ILE A 28 -43.54 2.58 -0.01
C ILE A 28 -43.33 3.97 -0.63
N ASP A 29 -43.22 4.99 0.23
CA ASP A 29 -42.72 6.30 -0.19
C ASP A 29 -41.19 6.23 -0.27
N ASP A 30 -40.70 6.73 -1.40
CA ASP A 30 -39.36 7.25 -1.67
C ASP A 30 -38.17 6.27 -1.72
N TYR A 31 -37.97 5.68 -2.90
CA TYR A 31 -36.64 5.28 -3.36
C TYR A 31 -36.44 5.83 -4.76
N THR A 32 -35.84 7.01 -4.85
CA THR A 32 -35.35 7.55 -6.12
C THR A 32 -34.11 6.77 -6.55
N ILE A 33 -34.31 5.83 -7.48
CA ILE A 33 -33.23 5.15 -8.19
C ILE A 33 -32.59 6.15 -9.14
N GLY A 34 -31.39 6.64 -8.80
CA GLY A 34 -30.53 7.36 -9.72
C GLY A 34 -30.16 6.47 -10.93
N GLU A 35 -30.26 7.04 -12.13
CA GLU A 35 -30.12 6.32 -13.40
C GLU A 35 -28.70 5.76 -13.62
N CYS A 36 -28.46 4.50 -13.22
CA CYS A 36 -27.33 3.72 -13.73
C CYS A 36 -27.82 2.82 -14.88
N LYS A 37 -27.77 3.31 -16.12
CA LYS A 37 -28.09 2.51 -17.31
C LYS A 37 -26.96 1.52 -17.63
N GLY A 38 -26.92 0.40 -16.91
CA GLY A 38 -26.40 -0.89 -17.42
C GLY A 38 -24.90 -1.03 -17.67
N GLY A 39 -24.03 -0.30 -16.96
CA GLY A 39 -22.57 -0.52 -16.94
C GLY A 39 -22.01 -0.35 -15.52
N PRO A 40 -20.79 -0.86 -15.22
CA PRO A 40 -20.19 -0.69 -13.90
C PRO A 40 -20.01 0.80 -13.61
N CYS A 41 -20.56 1.27 -12.49
CA CYS A 41 -20.37 2.62 -12.03
C CYS A 41 -18.87 2.85 -11.79
N ALA A 42 -18.27 3.75 -12.57
CA ALA A 42 -17.00 4.33 -12.14
C ALA A 42 -17.25 5.01 -10.79
N PRO A 43 -16.37 4.87 -9.78
CA PRO A 43 -16.52 5.65 -8.57
C PRO A 43 -16.38 7.12 -8.95
N ASP A 44 -17.46 7.87 -8.76
CA ASP A 44 -17.48 9.31 -8.94
C ASP A 44 -16.45 9.91 -8.00
N ALA A 45 -15.43 10.57 -8.56
CA ALA A 45 -14.39 11.27 -7.81
C ALA A 45 -14.92 12.44 -6.95
N SER A 46 -16.23 12.74 -7.03
CA SER A 46 -16.88 13.86 -6.36
C SER A 46 -17.54 13.53 -5.01
N ASP A 47 -17.63 12.26 -4.61
CA ASP A 47 -18.34 11.88 -3.36
C ASP A 47 -17.39 11.68 -2.16
N PHE A 48 -16.07 11.76 -2.38
CA PHE A 48 -15.04 11.58 -1.33
C PHE A 48 -14.28 12.85 -0.92
N ASP A 49 -14.36 13.93 -1.69
CA ASP A 49 -13.75 15.23 -1.30
C ASP A 49 -14.44 15.86 -0.07
N SER A 50 -15.62 15.37 0.32
CA SER A 50 -16.40 15.89 1.45
C SER A 50 -16.18 15.14 2.78
N VAL A 51 -15.34 14.10 2.82
CA VAL A 51 -15.14 13.25 4.03
C VAL A 51 -13.83 13.56 4.76
N PHE A 52 -12.87 14.22 4.11
CA PHE A 52 -11.61 14.59 4.74
C PHE A 52 -11.71 16.01 5.28
N ASP A 53 -11.53 16.14 6.58
CA ASP A 53 -11.44 17.43 7.25
C ASP A 53 -10.22 18.18 6.69
N GLU A 54 -10.45 19.28 5.96
CA GLU A 54 -9.39 20.14 5.44
C GLU A 54 -8.53 20.74 6.56
N ASP A 55 -9.05 20.78 7.79
CA ASP A 55 -8.32 21.19 9.00
C ASP A 55 -7.57 20.03 9.69
N ALA A 56 -7.65 18.80 9.17
CA ALA A 56 -6.96 17.65 9.76
C ALA A 56 -5.44 17.85 9.71
N ARG A 57 -4.82 17.84 10.89
CA ARG A 57 -3.38 18.10 11.05
C ARG A 57 -2.64 16.82 11.39
N VAL A 58 -1.35 16.81 11.03
CA VAL A 58 -0.38 15.82 11.51
C VAL A 58 -0.44 15.75 13.04
N LEU A 59 -0.60 14.54 13.57
CA LEU A 59 -0.75 14.30 15.00
C LEU A 59 0.61 14.42 15.71
N PRO A 60 0.66 14.88 16.98
CA PRO A 60 1.87 14.72 17.78
C PRO A 60 2.14 13.22 18.00
N PRO A 61 3.42 12.77 18.04
CA PRO A 61 3.75 11.42 18.48
C PRO A 61 3.42 11.25 19.97
N ASP A 62 3.28 10.01 20.42
CA ASP A 62 3.24 9.71 21.85
C ASP A 62 4.64 9.98 22.46
N ASP A 63 4.71 10.96 23.36
CA ASP A 63 5.91 11.46 24.03
C ASP A 63 6.09 10.91 25.46
N SER A 64 5.43 9.79 25.79
CA SER A 64 5.47 9.13 27.12
C SER A 64 6.86 8.79 27.67
N GLY A 65 7.94 9.03 26.91
CA GLY A 65 9.32 8.81 27.30
C GLY A 65 9.72 7.33 27.29
N VAL A 66 8.83 6.44 26.87
CA VAL A 66 9.10 5.00 26.74
C VAL A 66 9.84 4.75 25.42
N PRO A 67 11.12 4.33 25.46
CA PRO A 67 11.90 4.10 24.24
C PRO A 67 11.26 3.05 23.35
N CYS A 68 11.33 3.27 22.04
CA CYS A 68 10.97 2.24 21.06
C CYS A 68 11.98 1.09 21.09
N PRO A 69 11.53 -0.18 21.05
CA PRO A 69 12.41 -1.33 21.00
C PRO A 69 13.32 -1.34 19.76
N GLY A 70 14.45 -2.03 19.87
CA GLY A 70 15.41 -2.23 18.78
C GLY A 70 16.52 -1.18 18.70
N LYS A 71 17.23 -1.17 17.57
CA LYS A 71 18.32 -0.23 17.30
C LYS A 71 17.79 1.20 17.17
N PRO A 72 18.56 2.22 17.61
CA PRO A 72 18.14 3.62 17.63
C PRO A 72 18.11 4.30 16.24
N ALA A 73 18.56 3.63 15.18
CA ALA A 73 18.68 4.17 13.83
C ALA A 73 17.93 3.28 12.81
N PRO A 74 17.02 3.83 11.99
CA PRO A 74 16.45 5.17 12.11
C PRO A 74 15.82 5.42 13.49
N PRO A 75 15.70 6.70 13.93
CA PRO A 75 14.85 7.04 15.05
C PRO A 75 13.45 6.47 14.81
N ALA A 76 12.74 6.12 15.89
CA ALA A 76 11.38 5.63 15.80
C ALA A 76 10.48 6.50 16.67
N VAL A 77 9.25 6.69 16.20
CA VAL A 77 8.19 7.39 16.94
C VAL A 77 7.08 6.43 17.29
N ARG A 78 6.45 6.68 18.43
CA ARG A 78 5.32 5.90 18.93
C ARG A 78 4.01 6.49 18.40
N VAL A 79 3.19 5.63 17.80
CA VAL A 79 1.95 6.00 17.10
C VAL A 79 0.80 5.10 17.54
N GLY A 80 -0.43 5.58 17.36
CA GLY A 80 -1.66 4.89 17.76
C GLY A 80 -2.34 5.52 18.98
N ALA A 81 -3.51 5.01 19.31
CA ALA A 81 -4.28 5.47 20.47
C ALA A 81 -3.63 5.04 21.79
N PRO A 82 -3.83 5.80 22.91
CA PRO A 82 -3.31 5.42 24.22
C PRO A 82 -3.67 3.97 24.61
N GLY A 83 -2.64 3.21 25.01
CA GLY A 83 -2.77 1.79 25.35
C GLY A 83 -2.76 0.83 24.15
N ASN A 84 -2.82 1.34 22.92
CA ASN A 84 -2.80 0.61 21.66
C ASN A 84 -1.76 1.22 20.71
N THR A 85 -0.51 1.33 21.18
CA THR A 85 0.58 1.96 20.43
C THR A 85 1.63 0.98 19.96
N PHE A 86 2.24 1.30 18.82
CA PHE A 86 3.46 0.67 18.31
C PHE A 86 4.44 1.77 17.93
N CYS A 87 5.68 1.39 17.62
CA CYS A 87 6.68 2.27 17.07
C CYS A 87 6.93 1.99 15.60
N ILE A 88 7.22 3.05 14.85
CA ILE A 88 7.62 3.00 13.44
C ILE A 88 8.82 3.90 13.22
N ASP A 89 9.72 3.47 12.34
CA ASP A 89 10.86 4.27 11.93
C ASP A 89 10.43 5.57 11.24
N THR A 90 11.07 6.67 11.63
CA THR A 90 10.77 8.03 11.15
C THR A 90 11.07 8.21 9.67
N THR A 91 11.91 7.36 9.09
CA THR A 91 12.34 7.41 7.68
C THR A 91 12.45 5.98 7.15
N GLU A 92 12.68 5.84 5.85
CA GLU A 92 13.20 4.59 5.30
C GLU A 92 14.56 4.26 5.92
N VAL A 93 14.93 2.98 5.87
CA VAL A 93 16.29 2.53 6.20
C VAL A 93 17.25 3.11 5.17
N THR A 94 18.31 3.76 5.64
CA THR A 94 19.32 4.39 4.79
C THR A 94 20.40 3.42 4.33
N ASN A 95 21.14 3.83 3.30
CA ASN A 95 22.31 3.11 2.81
C ASN A 95 23.34 2.81 3.90
N ALA A 96 23.70 3.82 4.71
CA ALA A 96 24.66 3.65 5.79
C ALA A 96 24.19 2.64 6.84
N GLN A 97 22.92 2.69 7.22
CA GLN A 97 22.34 1.78 8.19
C GLN A 97 22.30 0.33 7.67
N TYR A 98 21.93 0.15 6.40
CA TYR A 98 21.97 -1.18 5.79
C TYR A 98 23.42 -1.70 5.68
N ASP A 99 24.40 -0.84 5.42
CA ASP A 99 25.82 -1.24 5.41
C ASP A 99 26.29 -1.75 6.78
N GLU A 100 25.75 -1.24 7.89
CA GLU A 100 25.99 -1.83 9.22
C GLU A 100 25.43 -3.25 9.34
N PHE A 101 24.25 -3.52 8.78
CA PHE A 101 23.67 -4.87 8.73
C PHE A 101 24.53 -5.83 7.91
N ILE A 102 25.05 -5.39 6.75
CA ILE A 102 25.99 -6.19 5.95
C ILE A 102 27.28 -6.46 6.72
N ALA A 103 27.82 -5.45 7.41
CA ALA A 103 29.03 -5.59 8.21
C ALA A 103 28.84 -6.56 9.40
N ALA A 104 27.60 -6.72 9.89
CA ALA A 104 27.28 -7.66 10.96
C ALA A 104 27.33 -9.14 10.52
N LYS A 105 27.39 -9.43 9.21
CA LYS A 105 27.54 -10.78 8.64
C LYS A 105 26.51 -11.79 9.21
N VAL A 106 25.25 -11.37 9.27
CA VAL A 106 24.14 -12.25 9.63
C VAL A 106 24.11 -13.43 8.67
N ASP A 107 23.95 -14.65 9.21
CA ASP A 107 23.89 -15.87 8.40
C ASP A 107 22.56 -15.90 7.62
N PRO A 108 22.56 -15.88 6.27
CA PRO A 108 21.34 -15.98 5.48
C PRO A 108 20.52 -17.24 5.77
N LYS A 109 21.12 -18.29 6.33
CA LYS A 109 20.42 -19.52 6.73
C LYS A 109 19.59 -19.39 8.00
N SER A 110 19.74 -18.30 8.77
CA SER A 110 18.88 -18.04 9.94
C SER A 110 17.51 -17.47 9.56
N GLN A 111 17.25 -17.28 8.26
CA GLN A 111 15.99 -16.82 7.72
C GLN A 111 14.88 -17.88 7.86
N PRO A 112 13.60 -17.48 7.84
CA PRO A 112 12.47 -18.40 7.89
C PRO A 112 12.35 -19.20 6.59
N ALA A 113 11.53 -20.25 6.60
CA ALA A 113 11.40 -21.22 5.51
C ALA A 113 11.10 -20.56 4.15
N GLU A 114 10.26 -19.54 4.13
CA GLU A 114 9.89 -18.77 2.93
C GLU A 114 11.02 -17.93 2.33
N CYS A 115 12.15 -17.78 3.04
CA CYS A 115 13.30 -16.97 2.64
C CYS A 115 14.61 -17.77 2.54
N VAL A 116 14.60 -19.10 2.75
CA VAL A 116 15.84 -19.91 2.74
C VAL A 116 16.52 -19.97 1.36
N TRP A 117 15.80 -19.63 0.29
CA TRP A 117 16.34 -19.49 -1.05
C TRP A 117 17.24 -18.25 -1.18
N ASN A 118 17.04 -17.24 -0.33
CA ASN A 118 17.85 -16.03 -0.30
C ASN A 118 19.19 -16.35 0.38
N SER A 119 20.24 -16.50 -0.43
CA SER A 119 21.57 -16.92 0.03
C SER A 119 22.53 -15.75 0.30
N SER A 120 22.10 -14.50 0.07
CA SER A 120 22.93 -13.31 0.23
C SER A 120 22.09 -12.06 0.40
N PHE A 121 22.43 -11.23 1.39
CA PHE A 121 21.82 -9.90 1.58
C PHE A 121 22.45 -8.81 0.70
N ALA A 122 23.29 -9.17 -0.27
CA ALA A 122 23.95 -8.19 -1.13
C ALA A 122 22.92 -7.47 -2.02
N ARG A 123 22.94 -6.14 -1.99
CA ARG A 123 21.99 -5.31 -2.74
C ARG A 123 22.36 -5.23 -4.22
N GLU A 124 21.35 -5.16 -5.08
CA GLU A 124 21.56 -4.95 -6.51
C GLU A 124 21.79 -3.45 -6.80
N ARG A 125 23.05 -3.06 -6.97
CA ARG A 125 23.48 -1.68 -7.28
C ARG A 125 24.53 -1.68 -8.39
N PRO A 126 24.35 -0.91 -9.47
CA PRO A 126 25.31 -0.85 -10.58
C PRO A 126 26.48 0.08 -10.28
N ASP A 127 26.38 0.95 -9.28
CA ASP A 127 27.28 2.08 -9.02
C ASP A 127 28.21 1.85 -7.82
N GLY A 128 28.14 0.68 -7.18
CA GLY A 128 29.15 0.22 -6.22
C GLY A 128 29.12 0.90 -4.85
N GLY A 129 28.15 1.77 -4.57
CA GLY A 129 27.92 2.39 -3.26
C GLY A 129 26.83 3.46 -3.35
N GLY A 130 25.79 3.34 -2.52
CA GLY A 130 24.71 4.35 -2.50
C GLY A 130 25.09 5.55 -1.64
N ILE A 131 24.48 6.71 -1.87
CA ILE A 131 24.68 7.90 -1.03
C ILE A 131 24.24 7.57 0.40
N PRO A 132 25.08 7.76 1.45
CA PRO A 132 24.83 7.23 2.78
C PRO A 132 23.45 7.48 3.39
N ASN A 133 22.86 8.66 3.13
CA ASN A 133 21.57 9.08 3.68
C ASN A 133 20.39 8.88 2.72
N GLU A 134 20.60 8.34 1.53
CA GLU A 134 19.50 7.90 0.65
C GLU A 134 18.93 6.56 1.13
N PRO A 135 17.66 6.26 0.79
CA PRO A 135 17.04 4.99 1.14
C PRO A 135 17.82 3.79 0.58
N ALA A 136 17.88 2.73 1.38
CA ALA A 136 18.45 1.46 1.01
C ALA A 136 17.55 0.74 0.01
N VAL A 137 17.91 0.84 -1.27
CA VAL A 137 17.22 0.18 -2.38
C VAL A 137 18.03 -0.98 -2.97
N GLY A 138 17.40 -1.76 -3.87
CA GLY A 138 17.99 -2.96 -4.47
C GLY A 138 17.93 -4.18 -3.54
N VAL A 139 16.99 -4.17 -2.60
CA VAL A 139 16.74 -5.20 -1.60
C VAL A 139 15.44 -5.92 -1.92
N ASP A 140 15.43 -7.22 -1.65
CA ASP A 140 14.20 -8.02 -1.75
C ASP A 140 13.42 -8.02 -0.43
N TRP A 141 12.26 -8.67 -0.40
CA TRP A 141 11.42 -8.69 0.81
C TRP A 141 12.12 -9.42 1.98
N CYS A 142 12.87 -10.47 1.68
CA CYS A 142 13.57 -11.29 2.67
C CYS A 142 14.75 -10.52 3.30
N ASP A 143 15.48 -9.74 2.50
CA ASP A 143 16.49 -8.78 2.97
C ASP A 143 15.90 -7.76 3.95
N ALA A 144 14.78 -7.14 3.58
CA ALA A 144 14.11 -6.12 4.38
C ALA A 144 13.67 -6.70 5.73
N ARG A 145 13.08 -7.91 5.71
CA ARG A 145 12.70 -8.66 6.91
C ARG A 145 13.90 -9.02 7.78
N ALA A 146 14.98 -9.51 7.17
CA ALA A 146 16.20 -9.89 7.88
C ALA A 146 16.86 -8.68 8.56
N TYR A 147 16.94 -7.54 7.87
CA TYR A 147 17.42 -6.29 8.44
C TYR A 147 16.59 -5.89 9.67
N CYS A 148 15.26 -5.82 9.53
CA CYS A 148 14.42 -5.38 10.64
C CYS A 148 14.58 -6.32 11.85
N SER A 149 14.63 -7.63 11.61
CA SER A 149 14.86 -8.61 12.67
C SER A 149 16.23 -8.43 13.35
N TRP A 150 17.31 -8.23 12.58
CA TRP A 150 18.64 -7.92 13.13
C TRP A 150 18.65 -6.63 13.95
N ALA A 151 17.87 -5.65 13.53
CA ALA A 151 17.71 -4.39 14.25
C ALA A 151 16.84 -4.51 15.51
N GLY A 152 16.32 -5.70 15.86
CA GLY A 152 15.38 -5.88 16.98
C GLY A 152 14.00 -5.28 16.73
N LYS A 153 13.63 -5.19 15.45
CA LYS A 153 12.37 -4.64 14.91
C LYS A 153 11.72 -5.71 14.01
N TYR A 154 10.69 -5.34 13.26
CA TYR A 154 10.06 -6.18 12.23
C TYR A 154 9.52 -5.33 11.08
N LEU A 155 9.18 -5.94 9.94
CA LEU A 155 8.41 -5.26 8.90
C LEU A 155 7.01 -4.93 9.42
N CYS A 156 6.54 -3.72 9.16
CA CYS A 156 5.22 -3.26 9.60
C CYS A 156 4.11 -4.19 9.06
N GLY A 157 3.23 -4.68 9.92
CA GLY A 157 2.24 -5.70 9.56
C GLY A 157 0.86 -5.44 10.14
N LYS A 158 0.04 -6.50 10.16
CA LYS A 158 -1.31 -6.48 10.74
C LYS A 158 -1.23 -6.05 12.19
N VAL A 159 -2.10 -5.13 12.58
CA VAL A 159 -2.12 -4.56 13.94
C VAL A 159 -3.44 -4.84 14.62
N GLU A 160 -3.38 -5.31 15.86
CA GLU A 160 -4.53 -5.40 16.75
C GLU A 160 -4.09 -4.92 18.15
N ASN A 161 -4.84 -4.00 18.75
CA ASN A 161 -4.53 -3.44 20.07
C ASN A 161 -3.08 -2.92 20.19
N GLY A 162 -2.61 -2.21 19.16
CA GLY A 162 -1.25 -1.66 19.12
C GLY A 162 -0.14 -2.68 18.87
N LYS A 163 -0.45 -3.97 18.66
CA LYS A 163 0.56 -5.01 18.48
C LYS A 163 0.48 -5.67 17.13
N LYS A 164 1.63 -6.07 16.59
CA LYS A 164 1.73 -6.86 15.38
C LYS A 164 1.22 -8.27 15.64
N THR A 165 0.16 -8.67 14.95
CA THR A 165 -0.43 -10.01 15.08
C THR A 165 -0.11 -10.95 13.91
N GLY A 166 0.53 -10.44 12.85
CA GLY A 166 0.94 -11.23 11.70
C GLY A 166 1.07 -10.40 10.43
N PRO A 167 1.12 -11.06 9.26
CA PRO A 167 1.04 -10.38 7.98
C PRO A 167 -0.36 -9.79 7.76
N VAL A 168 -0.43 -8.70 6.99
CA VAL A 168 -1.70 -8.08 6.59
C VAL A 168 -2.52 -9.06 5.75
N THR A 169 -3.84 -9.06 5.92
CA THR A 169 -4.76 -9.87 5.11
C THR A 169 -5.22 -9.12 3.87
N LEU A 170 -5.78 -9.83 2.88
CA LEU A 170 -6.30 -9.17 1.66
C LEU A 170 -7.39 -8.14 1.98
N GLU A 171 -8.25 -8.47 2.93
CA GLU A 171 -9.33 -7.61 3.41
C GLU A 171 -8.80 -6.30 4.03
N GLY A 172 -7.62 -6.34 4.64
CA GLY A 172 -7.03 -5.18 5.30
C GLY A 172 -6.38 -4.17 4.36
N LEU A 173 -6.06 -4.50 3.12
CA LEU A 173 -5.12 -3.70 2.30
C LEU A 173 -5.53 -2.24 2.07
N SER A 174 -6.83 -2.00 1.93
CA SER A 174 -7.40 -0.67 1.65
C SER A 174 -8.04 0.01 2.87
N ASP A 175 -8.05 -0.64 4.04
CA ASP A 175 -8.56 -0.05 5.27
C ASP A 175 -7.46 0.77 5.96
N TYR A 176 -7.76 2.06 6.18
CA TYR A 176 -6.85 3.01 6.82
C TYR A 176 -6.38 2.61 8.23
N LYS A 177 -7.02 1.61 8.84
CA LYS A 177 -6.73 1.15 10.20
C LYS A 177 -6.20 -0.27 10.31
N SER A 178 -6.01 -0.95 9.18
CA SER A 178 -5.76 -2.40 9.18
C SER A 178 -4.35 -2.82 9.59
N HIS A 179 -3.36 -1.94 9.39
CA HIS A 179 -1.97 -2.29 9.57
C HIS A 179 -1.10 -1.09 9.98
N GLN A 180 0.03 -1.39 10.60
CA GLN A 180 0.91 -0.40 11.24
C GLN A 180 1.32 0.71 10.29
N TRP A 181 1.76 0.36 9.09
CA TRP A 181 2.16 1.34 8.08
C TRP A 181 1.01 2.30 7.71
N MET A 182 -0.21 1.79 7.53
CA MET A 182 -1.37 2.59 7.14
C MET A 182 -1.84 3.51 8.27
N LEU A 183 -1.86 3.03 9.51
CA LEU A 183 -2.16 3.84 10.69
C LEU A 183 -1.19 5.01 10.82
N ALA A 184 0.10 4.74 10.58
CA ALA A 184 1.16 5.74 10.64
C ALA A 184 1.03 6.78 9.52
N CYS A 185 0.69 6.38 8.29
CA CYS A 185 0.52 7.32 7.16
C CYS A 185 -0.73 8.17 7.29
N SER A 186 -1.87 7.53 7.56
CA SER A 186 -3.19 8.16 7.49
C SER A 186 -3.62 8.87 8.78
N ALA A 187 -2.77 8.93 9.81
CA ALA A 187 -3.15 9.36 11.16
C ALA A 187 -4.41 8.64 11.66
N GLU A 188 -4.41 7.30 11.61
CA GLU A 188 -5.58 6.46 11.94
C GLU A 188 -6.84 6.76 11.07
N GLY A 189 -6.64 7.03 9.79
CA GLY A 189 -7.70 7.32 8.82
C GLY A 189 -8.22 8.75 8.81
N ARG A 190 -7.54 9.69 9.49
CA ARG A 190 -7.88 11.13 9.48
C ARG A 190 -7.37 11.85 8.23
N LEU A 191 -6.26 11.37 7.67
CA LEU A 191 -5.57 11.99 6.55
C LEU A 191 -5.54 11.06 5.34
N ARG A 192 -5.77 11.62 4.15
CA ARG A 192 -5.62 10.91 2.88
C ARG A 192 -4.15 10.79 2.49
N TYR A 193 -3.42 11.89 2.61
CA TYR A 193 -1.97 11.97 2.42
C TYR A 193 -1.30 12.12 3.77
N PRO A 194 -0.01 11.75 3.91
CA PRO A 194 0.71 11.94 5.17
C PRO A 194 0.57 13.37 5.73
N TYR A 195 0.55 14.37 4.84
CA TYR A 195 0.56 15.79 5.18
C TYR A 195 -0.80 16.49 5.14
N GLY A 196 -1.91 15.81 4.80
CA GLY A 196 -3.22 16.48 4.67
C GLY A 196 -4.28 15.73 3.87
N GLY A 197 -5.41 16.41 3.62
CA GLY A 197 -6.53 15.88 2.82
C GLY A 197 -6.36 16.00 1.30
N LEU A 198 -5.59 16.98 0.83
CA LEU A 198 -5.46 17.31 -0.60
C LEU A 198 -4.08 16.92 -1.15
N HIS A 199 -4.06 16.55 -2.43
CA HIS A 199 -2.81 16.30 -3.16
C HIS A 199 -2.02 17.59 -3.30
N ASP A 200 -0.72 17.54 -3.06
CA ASP A 200 0.18 18.68 -3.24
C ASP A 200 1.50 18.15 -3.85
N PRO A 201 1.76 18.46 -5.13
CA PRO A 201 2.91 17.93 -5.86
C PRO A 201 4.27 18.42 -5.33
N GLU A 202 4.29 19.41 -4.43
CA GLU A 202 5.53 19.98 -3.87
C GLU A 202 5.93 19.37 -2.52
N LYS A 203 5.10 18.49 -1.93
CA LYS A 203 5.33 17.96 -0.58
C LYS A 203 6.27 16.76 -0.55
N CYS A 204 5.93 15.73 -1.32
CA CYS A 204 6.60 14.44 -1.33
C CYS A 204 7.39 14.21 -2.62
N ASN A 205 8.42 13.36 -2.54
CA ASN A 205 9.26 13.01 -3.69
C ASN A 205 8.54 12.04 -4.62
N LEU A 206 7.51 12.51 -5.30
CA LEU A 206 6.90 11.88 -6.47
C LEU A 206 7.52 12.48 -7.75
N ALA A 207 7.19 11.92 -8.91
CA ALA A 207 7.72 12.40 -10.19
C ALA A 207 7.32 13.86 -10.50
N GLU A 208 6.32 14.41 -9.82
CA GLU A 208 5.90 15.81 -9.95
C GLU A 208 6.84 16.79 -9.25
N LEU A 209 7.64 16.32 -8.26
CA LEU A 209 8.68 17.14 -7.60
C LEU A 209 9.92 17.35 -8.49
N ASP A 210 10.05 16.58 -9.58
CA ASP A 210 11.13 16.68 -10.58
C ASP A 210 12.56 16.50 -10.01
N ALA A 211 12.71 15.75 -8.91
CA ALA A 211 14.03 15.41 -8.36
C ALA A 211 14.79 14.38 -9.21
N GLY A 212 14.07 13.55 -9.97
CA GLY A 212 14.64 12.55 -10.90
C GLY A 212 15.26 11.30 -10.26
N ALA A 213 15.38 11.27 -8.93
CA ALA A 213 15.92 10.16 -8.15
C ALA A 213 15.34 10.15 -6.73
N ALA A 214 15.68 9.13 -5.94
CA ALA A 214 15.45 9.16 -4.50
C ALA A 214 16.20 10.34 -3.87
N LEU A 215 15.58 10.99 -2.90
CA LEU A 215 16.22 12.03 -2.09
C LEU A 215 16.82 11.39 -0.82
N PRO A 216 17.80 12.05 -0.18
CA PRO A 216 18.16 11.71 1.18
C PRO A 216 16.91 11.70 2.07
N VAL A 217 16.79 10.71 2.94
CA VAL A 217 15.60 10.54 3.77
C VAL A 217 15.32 11.78 4.62
N GLY A 218 14.05 12.12 4.78
CA GLY A 218 13.57 13.27 5.55
C GLY A 218 13.81 14.63 4.89
N THR A 219 14.26 14.69 3.64
CA THR A 219 14.58 15.96 2.96
C THR A 219 13.53 16.45 1.97
N ALA A 220 12.50 15.66 1.69
CA ALA A 220 11.37 16.13 0.89
C ALA A 220 10.70 17.35 1.57
N PRO A 221 10.35 18.43 0.84
CA PRO A 221 10.04 19.74 1.43
C PRO A 221 8.89 19.76 2.45
N GLY A 222 7.92 18.86 2.31
CA GLY A 222 6.77 18.79 3.20
C GLY A 222 6.19 17.40 3.40
N CYS A 223 6.95 16.34 3.10
CA CYS A 223 6.51 14.95 3.23
C CYS A 223 6.64 14.46 4.67
N VAL A 224 5.96 15.15 5.59
CA VAL A 224 5.90 14.78 7.00
C VAL A 224 4.51 14.27 7.27
N GLY A 225 4.33 13.12 7.94
CA GLY A 225 2.94 12.76 8.13
C GLY A 225 2.45 11.54 8.85
N GLY A 226 1.12 11.62 8.99
CA GLY A 226 0.26 11.03 9.99
C GLY A 226 0.61 11.47 11.41
N TYR A 227 1.86 11.27 11.80
CA TYR A 227 2.44 11.72 13.06
C TYR A 227 3.69 12.57 12.82
N GLN A 228 3.94 13.57 13.67
CA GLN A 228 5.09 14.46 13.51
C GLN A 228 6.39 13.65 13.61
N GLY A 229 7.35 13.99 12.75
CA GLY A 229 8.65 13.34 12.69
C GLY A 229 8.68 12.07 11.84
N ILE A 230 7.56 11.59 11.28
CA ILE A 230 7.60 10.56 10.24
C ILE A 230 7.68 11.24 8.87
N HIS A 231 8.59 10.78 8.05
CA HIS A 231 8.89 11.32 6.74
C HIS A 231 8.69 10.27 5.64
N ASP A 232 8.42 10.77 4.42
CA ASP A 232 8.54 10.00 3.17
C ASP A 232 7.68 8.73 3.11
N LEU A 233 6.54 8.70 3.81
CA LEU A 233 5.57 7.60 3.69
C LEU A 233 4.88 7.56 2.32
N VAL A 234 4.91 8.67 1.57
CA VAL A 234 4.45 8.73 0.19
C VAL A 234 5.60 9.20 -0.69
N GLY A 235 5.81 8.51 -1.81
CA GLY A 235 6.91 8.79 -2.73
C GLY A 235 8.26 8.37 -2.16
N ASN A 236 9.32 8.99 -2.69
CA ASN A 236 10.70 8.59 -2.51
C ASN A 236 10.95 7.16 -2.98
N VAL A 237 10.70 6.13 -2.18
CA VAL A 237 10.78 4.72 -2.61
C VAL A 237 9.56 3.94 -2.15
N TRP A 238 9.16 2.96 -2.95
CA TRP A 238 8.21 1.96 -2.52
C TRP A 238 8.74 1.20 -1.31
N GLU A 239 7.85 0.82 -0.39
CA GLU A 239 8.27 0.17 0.84
C GLU A 239 7.74 -1.26 0.96
N TRP A 240 8.65 -2.20 1.19
CA TRP A 240 8.30 -3.53 1.68
C TRP A 240 7.65 -3.43 3.06
N PHE A 241 6.58 -4.20 3.24
CA PHE A 241 5.90 -4.40 4.53
C PHE A 241 5.51 -5.87 4.69
N ASP A 242 5.06 -6.26 5.88
CA ASP A 242 4.59 -7.63 6.14
C ASP A 242 3.16 -7.81 5.63
N GLY A 243 2.98 -7.73 4.31
CA GLY A 243 1.73 -7.94 3.61
C GLY A 243 1.56 -9.38 3.10
N PRO A 244 0.44 -9.70 2.43
CA PRO A 244 0.29 -10.96 1.72
C PRO A 244 1.41 -11.14 0.69
N CYS A 245 2.11 -12.27 0.79
CA CYS A 245 3.20 -12.69 -0.07
C CYS A 245 2.99 -14.18 -0.40
N THR A 246 2.21 -14.44 -1.45
CA THR A 246 1.67 -15.78 -1.73
C THR A 246 1.72 -16.14 -3.22
N ASN A 247 1.69 -17.42 -3.52
CA ASN A 247 1.80 -17.95 -4.88
C ASN A 247 0.59 -17.63 -5.78
N ASP A 248 -0.61 -17.52 -5.23
CA ASP A 248 -1.83 -17.07 -5.93
C ASP A 248 -1.77 -15.62 -6.41
N ARG A 249 -0.76 -14.88 -5.94
CA ARG A 249 -0.42 -13.51 -6.35
C ARG A 249 0.84 -13.43 -7.19
N ALA A 250 1.55 -14.54 -7.37
CA ALA A 250 2.67 -14.56 -8.29
C ALA A 250 2.13 -14.21 -9.69
N LEU A 251 2.71 -13.19 -10.32
CA LEU A 251 2.48 -12.99 -11.74
C LEU A 251 2.88 -14.27 -12.48
N GLU A 252 2.07 -14.73 -13.43
CA GLU A 252 2.45 -15.75 -14.43
C GLU A 252 3.52 -15.19 -15.40
N VAL A 253 4.57 -14.53 -14.88
CA VAL A 253 5.71 -14.13 -15.70
C VAL A 253 6.58 -15.36 -15.91
N ASP A 254 6.80 -15.68 -17.18
CA ASP A 254 7.68 -16.74 -17.64
C ASP A 254 9.01 -16.76 -16.86
N GLY A 255 9.27 -17.88 -16.16
CA GLY A 255 10.57 -18.18 -15.55
C GLY A 255 10.59 -18.36 -14.03
N GLY A 256 9.48 -18.19 -13.32
CA GLY A 256 9.37 -18.64 -11.92
C GLY A 256 9.25 -20.16 -11.81
N ASP A 257 9.95 -20.79 -10.86
CA ASP A 257 9.81 -22.22 -10.55
C ASP A 257 8.52 -22.53 -9.75
N GLY A 258 7.69 -21.51 -9.47
CA GLY A 258 6.52 -21.59 -8.60
C GLY A 258 6.87 -21.71 -7.12
N GLY A 259 8.15 -21.48 -6.75
CA GLY A 259 8.64 -21.54 -5.39
C GLY A 259 8.47 -20.22 -4.63
N PRO A 260 8.78 -20.20 -3.31
CA PRO A 260 8.56 -19.03 -2.44
C PRO A 260 9.23 -17.73 -2.90
N ALA A 261 10.32 -17.83 -3.67
CA ALA A 261 10.99 -16.68 -4.28
C ALA A 261 10.09 -15.91 -5.25
N SER A 262 9.21 -16.63 -5.95
CA SER A 262 8.30 -16.08 -6.95
C SER A 262 6.94 -15.63 -6.40
N ASP A 263 6.67 -15.84 -5.10
CA ASP A 263 5.43 -15.40 -4.46
C ASP A 263 5.17 -13.91 -4.70
N GLY A 264 3.92 -13.55 -4.97
CA GLY A 264 3.50 -12.17 -5.16
C GLY A 264 3.27 -11.47 -3.82
N CYS A 265 4.15 -10.53 -3.53
CA CYS A 265 4.10 -9.59 -2.42
C CYS A 265 3.47 -8.24 -2.83
N LEU A 266 3.36 -7.34 -1.86
CA LEU A 266 2.86 -5.99 -2.03
C LEU A 266 3.88 -4.95 -1.56
N LEU A 267 3.76 -3.73 -2.10
CA LEU A 267 4.49 -2.55 -1.68
C LEU A 267 3.54 -1.42 -1.29
N LYS A 268 3.99 -0.47 -0.48
CA LYS A 268 3.24 0.74 -0.10
C LYS A 268 3.98 2.03 -0.44
N GLY A 269 3.23 3.13 -0.56
CA GLY A 269 3.76 4.50 -0.56
C GLY A 269 4.04 5.12 -1.93
N GLY A 270 4.34 4.34 -2.96
CA GLY A 270 4.83 4.90 -4.23
C GLY A 270 6.31 5.29 -4.17
N SER A 271 6.85 5.78 -5.27
CA SER A 271 8.26 6.18 -5.40
C SER A 271 8.44 7.43 -6.26
N TYR A 272 9.68 7.91 -6.38
CA TYR A 272 10.05 9.10 -7.17
C TYR A 272 9.72 9.02 -8.68
N VAL A 273 9.34 7.84 -9.20
CA VAL A 273 8.90 7.67 -10.61
C VAL A 273 7.38 7.69 -10.76
N ASP A 274 6.64 7.68 -9.66
CA ASP A 274 5.20 7.60 -9.63
C ASP A 274 4.56 9.02 -9.59
N ARG A 275 3.32 9.17 -10.06
CA ARG A 275 2.69 10.48 -10.30
C ARG A 275 1.20 10.54 -9.98
N GLY A 276 0.76 11.66 -9.43
CA GLY A 276 -0.62 12.10 -9.41
C GLY A 276 -1.40 11.64 -8.18
N PRO A 277 -2.67 12.09 -8.06
CA PRO A 277 -3.44 12.06 -6.81
C PRO A 277 -3.91 10.66 -6.37
N ALA A 278 -3.57 9.61 -7.09
CA ALA A 278 -3.77 8.24 -6.67
C ALA A 278 -2.67 7.76 -5.69
N HIS A 279 -1.55 8.48 -5.61
CA HIS A 279 -0.40 8.15 -4.76
C HIS A 279 -0.59 8.74 -3.37
N ASP A 280 -1.63 8.26 -2.70
CA ASP A 280 -1.98 8.60 -1.32
C ASP A 280 -1.60 7.46 -0.36
N CYS A 281 -1.95 7.55 0.92
CA CYS A 281 -1.60 6.51 1.90
C CYS A 281 -2.12 5.10 1.53
N ARG A 282 -3.19 4.97 0.73
CA ARG A 282 -3.70 3.67 0.30
C ARG A 282 -2.91 3.07 -0.83
N ASN A 283 -2.13 3.88 -1.54
CA ASN A 283 -1.44 3.46 -2.74
C ASN A 283 -0.58 2.22 -2.47
N GLU A 284 -0.77 1.22 -3.32
CA GLU A 284 -0.10 -0.05 -3.22
C GLU A 284 0.27 -0.57 -4.61
N SER A 285 1.44 -1.21 -4.69
CA SER A 285 1.80 -2.02 -5.84
C SER A 285 1.53 -3.48 -5.49
N SER A 286 0.97 -4.22 -6.44
CA SER A 286 0.56 -5.61 -6.25
C SER A 286 1.29 -6.57 -7.17
N ASN A 287 1.30 -7.85 -6.77
CA ASN A 287 1.92 -8.96 -7.50
C ASN A 287 3.42 -8.73 -7.76
N VAL A 288 4.10 -8.15 -6.78
CA VAL A 288 5.53 -7.87 -6.80
C VAL A 288 6.27 -9.10 -6.31
N ARG A 289 7.12 -9.73 -7.12
CA ARG A 289 7.81 -10.97 -6.69
C ARG A 289 8.60 -10.75 -5.39
N ARG A 290 8.58 -11.75 -4.49
CA ARG A 290 9.32 -11.71 -3.22
C ARG A 290 10.82 -11.48 -3.43
N ASP A 291 11.38 -12.03 -4.51
CA ASP A 291 12.78 -11.89 -4.92
C ASP A 291 13.09 -10.62 -5.74
N LEU A 292 12.10 -9.74 -5.96
CA LEU A 292 12.30 -8.53 -6.72
C LEU A 292 13.27 -7.59 -6.01
N ARG A 293 14.30 -7.14 -6.74
CA ARG A 293 15.23 -6.10 -6.33
C ARG A 293 15.13 -4.94 -7.31
N GLN A 294 14.69 -3.78 -6.85
CA GLN A 294 14.58 -2.58 -7.69
C GLN A 294 15.14 -1.35 -7.00
N ARG A 295 15.51 -0.35 -7.82
CA ARG A 295 16.18 0.89 -7.38
C ARG A 295 15.25 1.89 -6.72
N ASN A 296 13.96 1.68 -6.82
CA ASN A 296 12.91 2.50 -6.24
C ASN A 296 12.11 1.69 -5.19
N VAL A 297 12.66 0.58 -4.70
CA VAL A 297 12.05 -0.27 -3.67
C VAL A 297 13.01 -0.38 -2.49
N GLY A 298 12.59 0.17 -1.35
CA GLY A 298 13.23 0.09 -0.05
C GLY A 298 12.25 -0.41 1.01
N PHE A 299 12.42 0.04 2.25
CA PHE A 299 11.59 -0.38 3.38
C PHE A 299 11.84 0.49 4.63
N ARG A 300 10.93 0.37 5.59
CA ARG A 300 11.09 0.84 6.98
C ARG A 300 10.63 -0.22 7.97
N CYS A 301 11.08 -0.12 9.22
CA CYS A 301 10.74 -1.08 10.25
C CYS A 301 9.72 -0.52 11.27
N CYS A 302 9.06 -1.45 11.96
CA CYS A 302 8.18 -1.21 13.10
C CYS A 302 8.63 -2.05 14.32
N SER A 303 8.16 -1.71 15.52
CA SER A 303 8.39 -2.46 16.77
C SER A 303 7.28 -2.20 17.78
N ASP A 304 7.05 -3.09 18.75
CA ASP A 304 6.04 -2.93 19.81
C ASP A 304 6.47 -3.51 21.16
#